data_AF-A0A522I3H0-F1
#
_entry.id   AF-A0A522I3H0-F1
#
_cell.length_a   1.000
_cell.length_b   1.000
_cell.length_c   1.000
_cell.angle_alpha   90.00
_cell.angle_beta   90.00
_cell.angle_gamma   90.00
#
_symmetry.space_group_name_H-M   'P 1'
#
loop_
_entity.id
_entity.type
_entity.pdbx_description
1 polymer ?
#
loop_
_entity_poly.entity_id
_entity_poly.type
_entity_poly.pdbx_seq_one_letter_code
_entity_poly.pdbx_strand_id
1 'polypeptide(L)'
;MARADTEVRVSLGDREGLLGTLMLAPAFLYIAALVGIPFFLAIALSLSSATIGDPHIHGFVGLANFAHAMHESAFPIALRNSIIVTCATLILTLVLATAESELLVRDFRGKWLWQILLIL
;
A
#
# COMPACT_ATOMS: atom_id res chain seq x y z
N MET A 1 -9.94 -46.72 43.03
CA MET A 1 -8.97 -45.59 43.13
C MET A 1 -7.98 -45.74 41.99
N ALA A 2 -8.24 -45.10 40.84
CA ALA A 2 -7.29 -44.95 39.73
C ALA A 2 -7.85 -43.87 38.78
N ARG A 3 -7.47 -42.61 39.02
CA ARG A 3 -7.62 -41.53 38.03
C ARG A 3 -6.46 -41.75 37.05
N ALA A 4 -6.77 -42.18 35.83
CA ALA A 4 -5.80 -42.17 34.74
C ALA A 4 -5.87 -40.79 34.09
N ASP A 5 -4.72 -40.13 34.15
CA ASP A 5 -4.44 -38.78 33.74
C ASP A 5 -4.88 -38.49 32.30
N THR A 6 -5.73 -37.48 32.15
CA THR A 6 -6.07 -36.90 30.85
C THR A 6 -4.85 -36.12 30.36
N GLU A 7 -4.01 -36.75 29.54
CA GLU A 7 -3.00 -36.02 28.76
C GLU A 7 -3.73 -35.04 27.83
N VAL A 8 -3.81 -33.77 28.27
CA VAL A 8 -4.21 -32.65 27.42
C VAL A 8 -3.12 -32.48 26.38
N ARG A 9 -3.25 -33.19 25.25
CA ARG A 9 -2.47 -32.91 24.05
C ARG A 9 -2.91 -31.53 23.59
N VAL A 10 -2.12 -30.50 23.89
CA VAL A 10 -2.32 -29.15 23.35
C VAL A 10 -2.20 -29.27 21.84
N SER A 11 -3.37 -29.35 21.20
CA SER A 11 -3.51 -29.41 19.76
C SER A 11 -2.97 -28.11 19.18
N LEU A 12 -2.05 -28.20 18.22
CA LEU A 12 -1.59 -27.06 17.42
C LEU A 12 -2.76 -26.35 16.69
N GLY A 13 -3.94 -26.98 16.64
CA GLY A 13 -5.19 -26.41 16.14
C GLY A 13 -5.88 -25.40 17.07
N ASP A 14 -5.52 -25.34 18.36
CA ASP A 14 -6.20 -24.49 19.35
C ASP A 14 -5.59 -23.07 19.45
N ARG A 15 -4.62 -22.76 18.58
CA ARG A 15 -4.04 -21.44 18.40
C ARG A 15 -4.34 -20.97 16.99
N GLU A 16 -5.62 -20.76 16.68
CA GLU A 16 -6.11 -20.24 15.40
C GLU A 16 -5.31 -19.02 14.92
N GLY A 17 -4.92 -18.12 15.83
CA GLY A 17 -4.07 -16.97 15.51
C GLY A 17 -2.63 -17.31 15.11
N LEU A 18 -2.05 -18.40 15.63
CA LEU A 18 -0.68 -18.81 15.32
C LEU A 18 -0.61 -19.55 13.98
N LEU A 19 -1.60 -20.39 13.69
CA LEU A 19 -1.77 -21.01 12.36
C LEU A 19 -2.04 -19.95 11.29
N GLY A 20 -2.97 -19.02 11.53
CA GLY A 20 -3.25 -17.92 10.60
C GLY A 20 -2.04 -17.03 10.34
N THR A 21 -1.27 -16.70 11.39
CA THR A 21 -0.03 -15.93 11.27
C THR A 21 1.03 -16.69 10.48
N LEU A 22 1.20 -18.01 10.71
CA LEU A 22 2.21 -18.81 10.00
C LEU A 22 1.87 -18.99 8.52
N MET A 23 0.59 -19.05 8.16
CA MET A 23 0.15 -19.10 6.76
C MET A 23 0.27 -17.74 6.05
N LEU A 24 0.07 -16.63 6.77
CA LEU A 24 0.23 -15.28 6.20
C LEU A 24 1.71 -14.82 6.18
N ALA A 25 2.53 -15.33 7.09
CA ALA A 25 3.95 -15.01 7.22
C ALA A 25 4.74 -15.09 5.90
N PRO A 26 4.64 -16.13 5.06
CA PRO A 26 5.38 -16.19 3.80
C PRO A 26 4.95 -15.09 2.82
N ALA A 27 3.66 -14.77 2.73
CA ALA A 27 3.16 -13.69 1.87
C ALA A 27 3.64 -12.31 2.35
N PHE A 28 3.54 -12.06 3.66
CA PHE A 28 4.02 -10.82 4.25
C PHE A 28 5.54 -10.67 4.11
N LEU A 29 6.31 -11.71 4.41
CA LEU A 29 7.76 -11.71 4.28
C LEU A 29 8.19 -11.45 2.83
N TYR A 30 7.49 -12.06 1.86
CA TYR A 30 7.74 -11.82 0.44
C TYR A 30 7.52 -10.35 0.06
N ILE A 31 6.39 -9.76 0.46
CA ILE A 31 6.09 -8.34 0.20
C ILE A 31 7.12 -7.44 0.90
N ALA A 32 7.43 -7.72 2.17
CA ALA A 32 8.38 -6.95 2.96
C ALA A 32 9.79 -7.01 2.35
N ALA A 33 10.21 -8.16 1.83
CA ALA A 33 11.48 -8.29 1.14
C ALA A 33 11.46 -7.53 -0.20
N LEU A 34 10.47 -7.76 -1.06
CA LEU A 34 10.42 -7.15 -2.40
C LEU A 34 10.21 -5.64 -2.37
N VAL A 35 9.40 -5.13 -1.45
CA VAL A 35 9.06 -3.70 -1.37
C VAL A 35 9.97 -3.00 -0.37
N GLY A 36 10.21 -3.62 0.79
CA GLY A 36 11.00 -3.02 1.86
C GLY A 36 12.47 -2.84 1.47
N ILE A 37 13.10 -3.83 0.84
CA ILE A 37 14.51 -3.71 0.42
C ILE A 37 14.73 -2.50 -0.52
N PRO A 38 14.03 -2.36 -1.66
CA PRO A 38 14.23 -1.20 -2.53
C PRO A 38 13.76 0.11 -1.88
N PHE A 39 12.77 0.08 -1.00
CA PHE A 39 12.33 1.26 -0.25
C PHE A 39 13.43 1.80 0.67
N PHE A 40 14.04 0.95 1.49
CA PHE A 40 15.13 1.36 2.38
C PHE A 40 16.39 1.73 1.59
N LEU A 41 16.67 1.05 0.49
CA LEU A 41 17.76 1.43 -0.41
C LEU A 41 17.55 2.82 -1.02
N ALA A 42 16.32 3.13 -1.46
CA ALA A 42 15.98 4.45 -1.98
C ALA A 42 16.16 5.54 -0.91
N ILE A 43 15.79 5.27 0.36
CA ILE A 43 16.06 6.18 1.48
C ILE A 43 17.57 6.37 1.69
N ALA A 44 18.34 5.28 1.72
CA ALA A 44 19.79 5.34 1.91
C ALA A 44 20.49 6.15 0.80
N LEU A 45 20.10 5.93 -0.46
CA LEU A 45 20.58 6.69 -1.61
C LEU A 45 20.16 8.16 -1.55
N SER A 46 18.91 8.42 -1.15
CA SER A 46 18.40 9.79 -1.02
C SER A 46 19.12 10.60 0.06
N LEU A 47 19.79 9.96 1.02
CA LEU A 47 20.56 10.60 2.09
C LEU A 47 22.08 10.60 1.85
N SER A 48 22.57 9.95 0.78
CA SER A 48 23.99 9.94 0.41
C SER A 48 24.28 10.84 -0.79
N SER A 49 25.56 11.09 -1.10
CA SER A 49 25.94 11.85 -2.30
C SER A 49 25.83 11.03 -3.59
N ALA A 50 24.93 10.05 -3.64
CA ALA A 50 24.74 9.20 -4.82
C ALA A 50 24.14 10.04 -5.96
N THR A 51 24.71 9.93 -7.15
CA THR A 51 24.23 10.60 -8.36
C THR A 51 23.87 9.58 -9.42
N ILE A 52 23.09 9.97 -10.44
CA ILE A 52 22.65 9.08 -11.52
C ILE A 52 23.86 8.46 -12.26
N GLY A 53 25.00 9.16 -12.30
CA GLY A 53 26.26 8.68 -12.89
C GLY A 53 27.18 7.90 -11.94
N ASP A 54 26.91 7.90 -10.64
CA ASP A 54 27.66 7.17 -9.62
C ASP A 54 26.72 6.84 -8.43
N PRO A 55 26.04 5.69 -8.48
CA PRO A 55 25.09 5.28 -7.45
C PRO A 55 25.78 4.69 -6.21
N HIS A 56 27.10 4.83 -6.05
CA HIS A 56 27.79 4.39 -4.85
C HIS A 56 27.45 5.30 -3.66
N ILE A 57 27.20 4.68 -2.50
CA ILE A 57 26.94 5.37 -1.24
C ILE A 57 28.29 5.90 -0.71
N HIS A 58 28.74 7.01 -1.28
CA HIS A 58 29.82 7.82 -0.74
C HIS A 58 29.20 9.01 0.00
N GLY A 59 29.72 9.38 1.18
CA GLY A 59 29.32 10.58 1.93
C GLY A 59 27.84 10.70 2.34
N PHE A 60 27.55 10.67 3.64
CA PHE A 60 26.21 11.02 4.14
C PHE A 60 25.99 12.54 4.01
N VAL A 61 25.04 12.96 3.17
CA VAL A 61 24.71 14.38 2.91
C VAL A 61 23.39 14.81 3.57
N GLY A 62 22.71 13.88 4.25
CA GLY A 62 21.45 14.15 4.93
C GLY A 62 20.36 14.64 3.97
N LEU A 63 19.75 15.79 4.26
CA LEU A 63 18.63 16.33 3.49
C LEU A 63 19.05 17.23 2.31
N ALA A 64 20.34 17.33 2.01
CA ALA A 64 20.84 18.20 0.94
C ALA A 64 20.22 17.87 -0.43
N ASN A 65 20.02 16.60 -0.74
CA ASN A 65 19.39 16.15 -1.99
C ASN A 65 17.94 16.65 -2.11
N PHE A 66 17.19 16.66 -1.01
CA PHE A 66 15.82 17.20 -0.98
C PHE A 66 15.79 18.71 -1.15
N ALA A 67 16.72 19.43 -0.50
CA ALA A 67 16.85 20.87 -0.68
C ALA A 67 17.20 21.22 -2.13
N HIS A 68 18.12 20.47 -2.74
CA HIS A 68 18.49 20.64 -4.15
C HIS A 68 17.30 20.34 -5.07
N ALA A 69 16.59 19.23 -4.85
CA ALA A 69 15.39 18.89 -5.61
C ALA A 69 14.30 19.98 -5.52
N MET A 70 14.13 20.63 -4.36
CA MET A 70 13.15 21.71 -4.22
C MET A 70 13.49 22.97 -5.02
N HIS A 71 14.78 23.21 -5.32
CA HIS A 71 15.22 24.33 -6.16
C HIS A 71 15.14 24.01 -7.66
N GLU A 72 15.03 22.74 -8.03
CA GLU A 72 14.79 22.32 -9.40
C GLU A 72 13.37 22.67 -9.82
N SER A 73 13.24 23.52 -10.84
CA SER A 73 11.95 24.07 -11.30
C SER A 73 10.87 23.01 -11.59
N ALA A 74 11.27 21.82 -12.03
CA ALA A 74 10.36 20.73 -12.35
C ALA A 74 9.72 20.07 -11.11
N PHE A 75 10.44 19.99 -9.98
CA PHE A 75 9.98 19.27 -8.79
C PHE A 75 8.70 19.86 -8.15
N PRO A 76 8.63 21.16 -7.80
CA PRO A 76 7.42 21.73 -7.21
C PRO A 76 6.24 21.75 -8.20
N ILE A 77 6.51 21.87 -9.51
CA ILE A 77 5.48 21.77 -10.55
C ILE A 77 4.91 20.35 -10.59
N ALA A 78 5.76 19.32 -10.63
CA ALA A 78 5.34 17.93 -10.61
C ALA A 78 4.60 17.57 -9.31
N LEU A 79 5.07 18.06 -8.17
CA LEU A 79 4.41 17.87 -6.87
C LEU A 79 3.01 18.48 -6.86
N ARG A 80 2.87 19.74 -7.30
CA ARG A 80 1.58 20.43 -7.40
C ARG A 80 0.64 19.71 -8.36
N ASN A 81 1.12 19.29 -9.52
CA ASN A 81 0.31 18.56 -10.49
C ASN A 81 -0.19 17.23 -9.92
N SER A 82 0.67 16.48 -9.23
CA SER A 82 0.31 15.20 -8.61
C SER A 82 -0.77 15.38 -7.54
N ILE A 83 -0.66 16.42 -6.71
CA ILE A 83 -1.68 16.76 -5.71
C ILE A 83 -3.00 17.14 -6.38
N ILE A 84 -2.96 18.02 -7.40
CA ILE A 84 -4.17 18.45 -8.11
C ILE A 84 -4.87 17.27 -8.76
N VAL A 85 -4.13 16.42 -9.48
CA VAL A 85 -4.68 15.24 -10.15
C VAL A 85 -5.27 14.28 -9.12
N THR A 86 -4.54 13.96 -8.05
CA THR A 86 -5.02 13.03 -7.01
C THR A 86 -6.29 13.56 -6.34
N CYS A 87 -6.29 14.81 -5.90
CA CYS A 87 -7.46 15.42 -5.26
C CYS A 87 -8.65 15.50 -6.23
N ALA A 88 -8.43 15.91 -7.48
CA ALA A 88 -9.48 15.96 -8.49
C ALA A 88 -10.08 14.58 -8.75
N THR A 89 -9.23 13.54 -8.89
CA THR A 89 -9.68 12.15 -9.05
C THR A 89 -10.48 11.70 -7.83
N LEU A 90 -9.99 11.91 -6.61
CA LEU A 90 -10.70 11.49 -5.39
C LEU A 90 -12.06 12.17 -5.24
N ILE A 91 -12.14 13.48 -5.48
CA ILE A 91 -13.41 14.23 -5.43
C ILE A 91 -14.37 13.70 -6.49
N LEU A 92 -13.90 13.55 -7.74
CA LEU A 92 -14.72 13.04 -8.83
C LEU A 92 -15.21 11.63 -8.53
N THR A 93 -14.32 10.72 -8.11
CA THR A 93 -14.68 9.35 -7.73
C THR A 93 -15.70 9.32 -6.59
N LEU A 94 -15.56 10.18 -5.57
CA LEU A 94 -16.53 10.25 -4.47
C LEU A 94 -17.91 10.71 -4.95
N VAL A 95 -17.96 11.75 -5.80
CA VAL A 95 -19.21 12.26 -6.37
C VAL A 95 -19.88 11.21 -7.26
N LEU A 96 -19.11 10.56 -8.13
CA LEU A 96 -19.60 9.51 -9.02
C LEU A 96 -20.09 8.30 -8.21
N ALA A 97 -19.30 7.80 -7.26
CA ALA A 97 -19.69 6.66 -6.42
C ALA A 97 -20.96 6.95 -5.60
N THR A 98 -21.09 8.18 -5.07
CA THR A 98 -22.30 8.58 -4.34
C THR A 98 -23.52 8.68 -5.26
N ALA A 99 -23.35 9.25 -6.46
CA ALA A 99 -24.42 9.32 -7.46
C ALA A 99 -24.86 7.93 -7.93
N GLU A 100 -23.90 7.02 -8.16
CA GLU A 100 -24.15 5.62 -8.49
C GLU A 100 -24.89 4.89 -7.38
N SER A 101 -24.48 5.08 -6.11
CA SER A 101 -25.14 4.47 -4.96
C SER A 101 -26.62 4.87 -4.87
N GLU A 102 -26.94 6.15 -5.07
CA GLU A 102 -28.34 6.61 -5.07
C GLU A 102 -29.12 6.05 -6.28
N LEU A 103 -28.46 5.95 -7.44
CA LEU A 103 -29.07 5.38 -8.64
C LEU A 103 -29.37 3.87 -8.48
N LEU A 104 -28.51 3.12 -7.79
CA LEU A 104 -28.68 1.70 -7.52
C LEU A 104 -29.85 1.41 -6.56
N VAL A 105 -30.06 2.29 -5.57
CA VAL A 105 -31.13 2.16 -4.57
C VAL A 105 -32.50 2.43 -5.21
N ARG A 106 -32.60 3.33 -6.18
CA ARG A 106 -33.85 3.60 -6.89
C ARG A 106 -34.12 2.57 -7.99
N ASP A 107 -35.34 2.08 -8.08
CA ASP A 107 -35.74 1.14 -9.14
C ASP A 107 -36.11 1.88 -10.43
N PHE A 108 -35.16 1.95 -11.36
CA PHE A 108 -35.36 2.52 -12.70
C PHE A 108 -35.41 1.44 -13.79
N ARG A 109 -36.22 1.69 -14.83
CA ARG A 109 -36.31 0.87 -16.05
C ARG A 109 -35.03 1.06 -16.88
N GLY A 110 -33.98 0.32 -16.54
CA GLY A 110 -32.62 0.42 -17.10
C GLY A 110 -31.50 -0.04 -16.15
N LYS A 111 -31.84 -0.32 -14.88
CA LYS A 111 -30.93 -0.78 -13.81
C LYS A 111 -30.04 -1.97 -14.18
N TRP A 112 -30.56 -2.90 -14.99
CA TRP A 112 -29.82 -4.09 -15.44
C TRP A 112 -28.60 -3.77 -16.32
N LEU A 113 -28.70 -2.79 -17.23
CA LEU A 113 -27.58 -2.37 -18.09
C LEU A 113 -26.48 -1.68 -17.27
N TRP A 114 -26.86 -0.83 -16.31
CA TRP A 114 -25.92 -0.17 -15.40
C TRP A 114 -25.21 -1.16 -14.46
N GLN A 115 -25.93 -2.14 -13.92
CA GLN A 115 -25.33 -3.18 -13.08
C GLN A 115 -24.37 -4.09 -13.84
N ILE A 116 -24.67 -4.43 -15.09
CA ILE A 116 -23.73 -5.19 -15.94
C ILE A 116 -22.47 -4.38 -16.22
N LEU A 117 -22.62 -3.09 -16.55
CA LEU A 117 -21.48 -2.22 -16.85
C LEU A 117 -20.54 -2.03 -15.64
N LEU A 118 -21.07 -2.06 -14.41
CA LEU A 118 -20.27 -1.92 -13.18
C LEU A 118 -19.58 -3.21 -12.72
N ILE A 119 -20.14 -4.38 -13.02
CA ILE A 119 -19.61 -5.69 -12.58
C ILE A 119 -18.58 -6.26 -13.58
N LEU A 120 -18.65 -5.84 -14.84
CA LEU A 120 -17.75 -6.25 -15.92
C LEU A 120 -16.44 -5.47 -15.90
#